data_AF-A0A923Q6E2-F1
#
_entry.id   AF-A0A923Q6E2-F1
#
_cell.length_a   1.000
_cell.length_b   1.000
_cell.length_c   1.000
_cell.angle_alpha   90.00
_cell.angle_beta   90.00
_cell.angle_gamma   90.00
#
_symmetry.space_group_name_H-M   'P 1'
#
loop_
_entity.id
_entity.type
_entity.pdbx_description
1 polymer ?
#
loop_
_entity_poly.entity_id
_entity_poly.type
_entity_poly.pdbx_seq_one_letter_code
_entity_poly.pdbx_strand_id
1 'polypeptide(L)'
;AFIAAAGERLRELWAQHGLEVASYAGCFRDGYLDLCPPAVQTVPVDQVGRRLPLRPVPYTGGRGSPLPAVVGSGRPLVYLTLGTVASSPQVLASAATSLGDLDADLLITLGPAGDPAALGPLPDNVHVERWVSQSELFSHCTAVVSHAGSGTFLGALAHGLPQLCLPQAADQFRNAAGAVASGAGLALSPVEAVPQAVADAVRRLLEESSFRVAAQAVGRDIARMPSPEQVVPILQAVGHEAAVTLPHPFRTVTRSPAISTRRRPPARPTGAPSPSSEPGNVPVVAGREPCPCGSGKRYKACHGKGSGEDRRLVTRPFQGRVDETEWVALREVVPAATARLVVRDSDRDVTLSTVLPLAWPALVRADGRVFLGLQVQSRSGDVSRDLGHALEEALAATPGSSVVPTGLPGPGARLQDLLADDPIEVTVHDGFDYWVEGAADPTGEVAASMERANASVVPTVRLSLVPSAYWCRMGSKTHLRWVLPEDEEPLLDAMARLGSSGLALGPDTRYVGSFRAHG
;
A
#
# COMPACT_ATOMS: atom_id res chain seq x y z
N ALA A 1 -8.12 10.76 -11.35
CA ALA A 1 -8.55 9.61 -12.19
C ALA A 1 -9.26 8.54 -11.37
N PHE A 2 -8.59 7.89 -10.40
CA PHE A 2 -9.19 6.83 -9.57
C PHE A 2 -10.49 7.26 -8.86
N ILE A 3 -10.46 8.33 -8.07
CA ILE A 3 -11.65 8.80 -7.31
C ILE A 3 -12.81 9.20 -8.24
N ALA A 4 -12.51 9.82 -9.39
CA ALA A 4 -13.53 10.14 -10.39
C ALA A 4 -14.17 8.87 -10.99
N ALA A 5 -13.36 7.85 -11.28
CA ALA A 5 -13.85 6.55 -11.75
C ALA A 5 -14.63 5.78 -10.66
N ALA A 6 -14.26 5.94 -9.39
CA ALA A 6 -15.02 5.39 -8.27
C ALA A 6 -16.39 6.05 -8.14
N GLY A 7 -16.47 7.39 -8.24
CA GLY A 7 -17.75 8.11 -8.27
C GLY A 7 -18.67 7.64 -9.40
N GLU A 8 -18.12 7.45 -10.59
CA GLU A 8 -18.85 6.91 -11.74
C GLU A 8 -19.47 5.53 -11.45
N ARG A 9 -18.70 4.63 -10.85
CA ARG A 9 -19.16 3.28 -10.49
C ARG A 9 -20.24 3.27 -9.42
N LEU A 10 -20.20 4.25 -8.51
CA LEU A 10 -21.18 4.38 -7.44
C LEU A 10 -22.47 5.09 -7.90
N ARG A 11 -22.57 5.49 -9.18
CA ARG A 11 -23.72 6.27 -9.67
C ARG A 11 -25.06 5.57 -9.51
N GLU A 12 -25.14 4.29 -9.83
CA GLU A 12 -26.39 3.55 -9.70
C GLU A 12 -26.83 3.47 -8.24
N LEU A 13 -25.89 3.25 -7.32
CA LEU A 13 -26.15 3.22 -5.87
C LEU A 13 -26.63 4.60 -5.36
N TRP A 14 -26.00 5.69 -5.80
CA TRP A 14 -26.43 7.05 -5.43
C TRP A 14 -27.82 7.37 -5.99
N ALA A 15 -28.08 6.99 -7.25
CA ALA A 15 -29.37 7.20 -7.90
C ALA A 15 -30.51 6.43 -7.21
N GLN A 16 -30.26 5.20 -6.73
CA GLN A 16 -31.23 4.43 -5.94
C GLN A 16 -31.67 5.14 -4.66
N HIS A 17 -30.83 6.02 -4.12
CA HIS A 17 -31.10 6.83 -2.92
C HIS A 17 -31.50 8.27 -3.26
N GLY A 18 -31.78 8.59 -4.53
CA GLY A 18 -32.16 9.93 -4.98
C GLY A 18 -31.03 10.96 -4.95
N LEU A 19 -29.76 10.51 -4.95
CA LEU A 19 -28.57 11.37 -4.90
C LEU A 19 -27.90 11.48 -6.27
N GLU A 20 -27.42 12.67 -6.61
CA GLU A 20 -26.55 12.88 -7.77
C GLU A 20 -25.08 12.65 -7.41
N VAL A 21 -24.36 11.89 -8.24
CA VAL A 21 -22.90 11.69 -8.06
C VAL A 21 -22.17 13.01 -8.25
N ALA A 22 -21.68 13.55 -7.14
CA ALA A 22 -20.77 14.68 -7.19
C ALA A 22 -19.43 14.29 -7.82
N SER A 23 -18.78 15.25 -8.47
CA SER A 23 -17.39 15.13 -8.92
C SER A 23 -16.52 14.54 -7.81
N TYR A 24 -15.64 13.61 -8.18
CA TYR A 24 -14.79 12.88 -7.24
C TYR A 24 -15.56 12.19 -6.10
N ALA A 25 -16.73 11.62 -6.40
CA ALA A 25 -17.58 10.92 -5.42
C ALA A 25 -17.96 11.77 -4.20
N GLY A 26 -17.93 13.10 -4.33
CA GLY A 26 -18.17 14.03 -3.22
C GLY A 26 -17.01 14.19 -2.24
N CYS A 27 -15.85 13.54 -2.44
CA CYS A 27 -14.70 13.63 -1.52
C CYS A 27 -14.18 15.05 -1.28
N PHE A 28 -14.44 15.97 -2.21
CA PHE A 28 -14.03 17.39 -2.11
C PHE A 28 -15.23 18.34 -2.12
N ARG A 29 -16.44 17.84 -1.78
CA ARG A 29 -17.65 18.65 -1.70
C ARG A 29 -17.53 19.71 -0.60
N ASP A 30 -16.92 19.33 0.53
CA ASP A 30 -16.75 20.17 1.71
C ASP A 30 -15.31 20.67 1.86
N GLY A 31 -15.01 21.30 3.00
CA GLY A 31 -13.67 21.78 3.31
C GLY A 31 -12.64 20.64 3.39
N TYR A 32 -11.57 20.75 2.61
CA TYR A 32 -10.45 19.83 2.63
C TYR A 32 -9.30 20.45 3.44
N LEU A 33 -8.95 19.82 4.56
CA LEU A 33 -7.76 20.18 5.33
C LEU A 33 -6.51 19.77 4.56
N ASP A 34 -5.70 20.75 4.18
CA ASP A 34 -4.45 20.49 3.48
C ASP A 34 -3.25 20.79 4.35
N LEU A 35 -2.55 19.72 4.72
CA LEU A 35 -1.33 19.73 5.51
C LEU A 35 -0.08 19.97 4.66
N CYS A 36 -0.18 19.88 3.33
CA CYS A 36 0.97 19.91 2.44
C CYS A 36 1.39 21.37 2.13
N PRO A 37 2.65 21.73 2.44
CA PRO A 37 3.17 23.06 2.13
C PRO A 37 3.24 23.28 0.61
N PRO A 38 2.90 24.48 0.10
CA PRO A 38 2.93 24.75 -1.34
C PRO A 38 4.27 24.43 -2.01
N ALA A 39 5.39 24.66 -1.33
CA ALA A 39 6.74 24.43 -1.86
C ALA A 39 7.07 22.95 -2.16
N VAL A 40 6.36 22.01 -1.56
CA VAL A 40 6.56 20.56 -1.76
C VAL A 40 5.33 19.87 -2.36
N GLN A 41 4.32 20.65 -2.79
CA GLN A 41 3.11 20.14 -3.42
C GLN A 41 3.40 19.69 -4.86
N THR A 42 3.47 18.38 -5.09
CA THR A 42 3.80 17.81 -6.41
C THR A 42 2.58 17.44 -7.26
N VAL A 43 1.38 17.50 -6.68
CA VAL A 43 0.13 17.14 -7.37
C VAL A 43 -0.78 18.36 -7.45
N PRO A 44 -1.36 18.68 -8.62
CA PRO A 44 -2.36 19.74 -8.74
C PRO A 44 -3.55 19.49 -7.81
N VAL A 45 -4.03 20.56 -7.18
CA VAL A 45 -5.16 20.53 -6.23
C VAL A 45 -6.36 21.36 -6.73
N ASP A 46 -6.38 21.72 -8.01
CA ASP A 46 -7.43 22.55 -8.62
C ASP A 46 -8.83 21.94 -8.47
N GLN A 47 -8.90 20.61 -8.37
CA GLN A 47 -10.15 19.87 -8.12
C GLN A 47 -10.74 20.06 -6.71
N VAL A 48 -9.96 20.59 -5.77
CA VAL A 48 -10.36 20.76 -4.38
C VAL A 48 -10.99 22.14 -4.23
N GLY A 49 -12.32 22.20 -4.33
CA GLY A 49 -13.07 23.47 -4.39
C GLY A 49 -12.86 24.36 -3.16
N ARG A 50 -12.80 23.76 -1.96
CA ARG A 50 -12.55 24.49 -0.72
C ARG A 50 -11.39 23.87 0.05
N ARG A 51 -10.19 24.42 -0.17
CA ARG A 51 -8.98 24.03 0.54
C ARG A 51 -8.78 24.88 1.79
N LEU A 52 -8.50 24.23 2.91
CA LEU A 52 -8.19 24.85 4.19
C LEU A 52 -6.75 24.47 4.57
N PRO A 53 -5.77 25.34 4.31
CA PRO A 53 -4.39 25.07 4.71
C PRO A 53 -4.30 24.91 6.23
N LEU A 54 -3.62 23.87 6.67
CA LEU A 54 -3.40 23.55 8.08
C LEU A 54 -1.92 23.29 8.29
N ARG A 55 -1.28 24.03 9.20
CA ARG A 55 0.11 23.83 9.55
C ARG A 55 0.32 22.42 10.12
N PRO A 56 1.22 21.61 9.54
CA PRO A 56 1.55 20.32 10.12
C PRO A 56 2.20 20.50 11.49
N VAL A 57 1.78 19.68 12.45
CA VAL A 57 2.35 19.64 13.80
C VAL A 57 3.00 18.28 14.01
N PRO A 58 4.30 18.21 14.32
CA PRO A 58 4.97 16.95 14.62
C PRO A 58 4.29 16.25 15.80
N TYR A 59 4.12 14.93 15.69
CA TYR A 59 3.57 14.14 16.79
C TYR A 59 4.60 14.06 17.93
N THR A 60 4.20 14.53 19.12
CA THR A 60 5.08 14.59 20.32
C THR A 60 5.03 13.34 21.19
N GLY A 61 4.24 12.30 20.83
CA GLY A 61 4.05 11.14 21.71
C GLY A 61 3.44 11.51 23.08
N GLY A 62 3.54 10.58 24.03
CA GLY A 62 3.31 10.87 25.45
C GLY A 62 4.48 11.68 26.01
N ARG A 63 4.21 12.65 26.89
CA ARG A 63 5.23 13.53 27.47
C ARG A 63 6.36 12.74 28.15
N GLY A 64 7.62 13.17 27.93
CA GLY A 64 8.67 13.06 28.95
C GLY A 64 9.68 11.92 28.85
N SER A 65 9.86 11.26 27.69
CA SER A 65 11.03 10.40 27.53
C SER A 65 12.28 11.26 27.39
N PRO A 66 13.34 11.04 28.20
CA PRO A 66 14.57 11.80 28.08
C PRO A 66 15.18 11.59 26.69
N LEU A 67 15.77 12.64 26.13
CA LEU A 67 16.53 12.54 24.88
C LEU A 67 17.73 11.61 25.08
N PRO A 68 18.11 10.83 24.05
CA PRO A 68 19.28 9.94 24.14
C PRO A 68 20.57 10.72 24.40
N ALA A 69 21.53 10.10 25.08
CA ALA A 69 22.79 10.75 25.49
C ALA A 69 23.65 11.29 24.33
N VAL A 70 23.44 10.79 23.11
CA VAL A 70 24.10 11.32 21.90
C VAL A 70 23.72 12.77 21.60
N VAL A 71 22.54 13.21 22.05
CA VAL A 71 22.11 14.59 21.85
C VAL A 71 23.01 15.54 22.63
N GLY A 72 23.70 16.42 21.91
CA GLY A 72 24.63 17.39 22.51
C GLY A 72 26.10 16.95 22.53
N SER A 73 26.47 15.88 21.82
CA SER A 73 27.86 15.45 21.63
C SER A 73 28.77 16.50 20.97
N GLY A 74 28.19 17.50 20.30
CA GLY A 74 28.90 18.53 19.53
C GLY A 74 29.17 18.16 18.07
N ARG A 75 28.91 16.91 17.67
CA ARG A 75 29.00 16.45 16.27
C ARG A 75 27.66 16.63 15.54
N PRO A 76 27.65 16.70 14.20
CA PRO A 76 26.41 16.66 13.43
C PRO A 76 25.59 15.40 13.76
N LEU A 77 24.30 15.55 14.03
CA LEU A 77 23.42 14.42 14.33
C LEU A 77 22.54 14.09 13.11
N VAL A 78 22.69 12.89 12.56
CA VAL A 78 21.82 12.35 11.50
C VAL A 78 20.77 11.46 12.15
N TYR A 79 19.49 11.78 11.94
CA TYR A 79 18.39 10.94 12.43
C TYR A 79 17.89 10.00 11.33
N LEU A 80 17.81 8.71 11.62
CA LEU A 80 17.44 7.67 10.66
C LEU A 80 16.22 6.86 11.13
N THR A 81 15.19 6.79 10.28
CA THR A 81 13.93 6.08 10.61
C THR A 81 13.13 5.59 9.41
N LEU A 82 12.60 4.36 9.47
CA LEU A 82 11.63 3.82 8.50
C LEU A 82 10.19 3.83 9.02
N GLY A 83 9.90 4.61 10.08
CA GLY A 83 8.56 4.73 10.64
C GLY A 83 8.14 3.51 11.48
N THR A 84 6.83 3.36 11.71
CA THR A 84 6.27 2.40 12.68
C THR A 84 5.39 1.31 12.07
N VAL A 85 5.12 1.37 10.76
CA VAL A 85 4.15 0.48 10.08
C VAL A 85 4.84 -0.58 9.21
N ALA A 86 5.94 -0.23 8.54
CA ALA A 86 6.71 -1.14 7.71
C ALA A 86 8.21 -0.77 7.78
N SER A 87 8.88 -1.17 8.86
CA SER A 87 10.32 -0.99 9.04
C SER A 87 11.08 -2.24 8.57
N SER A 88 12.09 -2.10 7.70
CA SER A 88 13.02 -3.18 7.36
C SER A 88 14.31 -3.03 8.18
N PRO A 89 14.61 -3.97 9.10
CA PRO A 89 15.87 -3.98 9.84
C PRO A 89 17.10 -4.08 8.92
N GLN A 90 17.01 -4.77 7.78
CA GLN A 90 18.13 -4.88 6.84
C GLN A 90 18.48 -3.53 6.19
N VAL A 91 17.47 -2.76 5.78
CA VAL A 91 17.69 -1.42 5.21
C VAL A 91 18.27 -0.48 6.27
N LEU A 92 17.79 -0.57 7.52
CA LEU A 92 18.33 0.19 8.64
C LEU A 92 19.78 -0.18 8.94
N ALA A 93 20.12 -1.47 9.01
CA ALA A 93 21.47 -1.95 9.29
C ALA A 93 22.45 -1.60 8.16
N SER A 94 22.03 -1.78 6.90
CA SER A 94 22.85 -1.43 5.74
C SER A 94 23.14 0.08 5.69
N ALA A 95 22.14 0.92 5.95
CA ALA A 95 22.35 2.35 6.07
C ALA A 95 23.22 2.71 7.28
N ALA A 96 23.03 2.04 8.43
CA ALA A 96 23.81 2.27 9.64
C ALA A 96 25.31 2.03 9.42
N THR A 97 25.67 0.87 8.86
CA THR A 97 27.07 0.53 8.58
C THR A 97 27.71 1.52 7.63
N SER A 98 26.98 1.92 6.58
CA SER A 98 27.49 2.84 5.55
C SER A 98 27.69 4.27 6.06
N LEU A 99 26.90 4.67 7.05
CA LEU A 99 26.95 5.99 7.66
C LEU A 99 27.91 6.07 8.85
N GLY A 100 28.39 4.92 9.34
CA GLY A 100 29.39 4.85 10.42
C GLY A 100 30.71 5.56 10.08
N ASP A 101 31.08 5.59 8.80
CA ASP A 101 32.31 6.23 8.33
C ASP A 101 32.21 7.77 8.23
N LEU A 102 31.03 8.35 8.49
CA LEU A 102 30.85 9.79 8.48
C LEU A 102 31.33 10.41 9.80
N ASP A 103 31.85 11.64 9.72
CA ASP A 103 32.12 12.46 10.91
C ASP A 103 30.84 13.08 11.48
N ALA A 104 29.90 12.20 11.83
CA ALA A 104 28.59 12.52 12.38
C ALA A 104 28.17 11.41 13.34
N ASP A 105 27.28 11.75 14.27
CA ASP A 105 26.58 10.75 15.06
C ASP A 105 25.29 10.35 14.36
N LEU A 106 24.97 9.06 14.38
CA LEU A 106 23.77 8.51 13.78
C LEU A 106 22.83 8.02 14.87
N LEU A 107 21.60 8.54 14.91
CA LEU A 107 20.55 8.03 15.79
C LEU A 107 19.49 7.30 14.97
N ILE A 108 19.33 6.01 15.23
CA ILE A 108 18.37 5.14 14.55
C ILE A 108 17.18 4.87 15.45
N THR A 109 15.98 4.88 14.88
CA THR A 109 14.78 4.38 15.56
C THR A 109 14.17 3.17 14.85
N LEU A 110 13.88 2.13 15.63
CA LEU A 110 13.31 0.87 15.12
C LEU A 110 11.78 0.77 15.22
N GLY A 111 11.17 1.67 15.99
CA GLY A 111 9.78 1.56 16.41
C GLY A 111 9.61 0.76 17.70
N PRO A 112 8.44 0.84 18.37
CA PRO A 112 8.24 0.29 19.71
C PRO A 112 8.49 -1.22 19.84
N ALA A 113 8.25 -1.99 18.78
CA ALA A 113 8.43 -3.44 18.74
C ALA A 113 9.77 -3.88 18.13
N GLY A 114 10.65 -2.94 17.75
CA GLY A 114 11.92 -3.24 17.13
C GLY A 114 12.97 -3.77 18.13
N ASP A 115 13.75 -4.75 17.70
CA ASP A 115 14.87 -5.29 18.47
C ASP A 115 16.21 -4.73 17.97
N PRO A 116 16.94 -3.94 18.79
CA PRO A 116 18.27 -3.45 18.46
C PRO A 116 19.27 -4.55 18.08
N ALA A 117 19.15 -5.74 18.67
CA ALA A 117 20.05 -6.86 18.38
C ALA A 117 19.95 -7.33 16.92
N ALA A 118 18.82 -7.10 16.25
CA ALA A 118 18.60 -7.47 14.86
C ALA A 118 19.45 -6.67 13.85
N LEU A 119 20.08 -5.56 14.28
CA LEU A 119 20.98 -4.77 13.44
C LEU A 119 22.42 -5.32 13.39
N GLY A 120 22.77 -6.27 14.26
CA GLY A 120 24.13 -6.79 14.38
C GLY A 120 25.12 -5.79 14.98
N PRO A 121 26.44 -6.03 14.85
CA PRO A 121 27.48 -5.12 15.32
C PRO A 121 27.40 -3.78 14.59
N LEU A 122 27.44 -2.67 15.34
CA LEU A 122 27.35 -1.31 14.82
C LEU A 122 28.60 -0.50 15.18
N PRO A 123 28.99 0.49 14.35
CA PRO A 123 30.06 1.44 14.66
C PRO A 123 29.75 2.27 15.92
N ASP A 124 30.79 2.78 16.59
CA ASP A 124 30.69 3.49 17.88
C ASP A 124 29.85 4.79 17.82
N ASN A 125 29.77 5.42 16.65
CA ASN A 125 28.97 6.63 16.41
C ASN A 125 27.52 6.33 16.01
N VAL A 126 27.10 5.07 16.03
CA VAL A 126 25.73 4.66 15.74
C VAL A 126 25.00 4.31 17.05
N HIS A 127 23.92 5.05 17.29
CA HIS A 127 23.07 4.92 18.46
C HIS A 127 21.70 4.42 18.04
N VAL A 128 21.16 3.45 18.78
CA VAL A 128 19.89 2.80 18.42
C VAL A 128 18.92 2.97 19.57
N GLU A 129 17.75 3.49 19.25
CA GLU A 129 16.64 3.62 20.17
C GLU A 129 15.41 2.90 19.60
N ARG A 130 14.55 2.37 20.47
CA ARG A 130 13.26 1.84 20.01
C ARG A 130 12.34 2.97 19.61
N TRP A 131 12.31 4.02 20.41
CA TRP A 131 11.43 5.16 20.20
C TRP A 131 12.02 6.43 20.82
N VAL A 132 11.85 7.55 20.13
CA VAL A 132 12.20 8.89 20.61
C VAL A 132 11.14 9.90 20.19
N SER A 133 10.99 10.98 20.95
CA SER A 133 10.12 12.09 20.57
C SER A 133 10.74 12.86 19.41
N GLN A 134 10.26 12.62 18.19
CA GLN A 134 10.80 13.31 16.99
C GLN A 134 10.70 14.83 17.10
N SER A 135 9.62 15.35 17.69
CA SER A 135 9.43 16.79 17.89
C SER A 135 10.52 17.41 18.76
N GLU A 136 11.00 16.68 19.77
CA GLU A 136 12.09 17.15 20.63
C GLU A 136 13.43 16.93 19.95
N LEU A 137 13.61 15.78 19.28
CA LEU A 137 14.85 15.40 18.61
C LEU A 137 15.22 16.33 17.44
N PHE A 138 14.25 16.74 16.61
CA PHE A 138 14.55 17.48 15.37
C PHE A 138 15.33 18.78 15.58
N SER A 139 15.17 19.44 16.73
CA SER A 139 15.92 20.66 17.05
C SER A 139 17.44 20.42 17.21
N HIS A 140 17.85 19.16 17.37
CA HIS A 140 19.23 18.74 17.53
C HIS A 140 19.82 18.06 16.29
N CYS A 141 19.00 17.78 15.27
CA CYS A 141 19.45 17.11 14.06
C CYS A 141 20.07 18.08 13.05
N THR A 142 21.01 17.57 12.27
CA THR A 142 21.57 18.25 11.09
C THR A 142 20.89 17.80 9.81
N ALA A 143 20.53 16.52 9.70
CA ALA A 143 19.83 15.93 8.56
C ALA A 143 18.94 14.75 9.00
N VAL A 144 17.97 14.38 8.16
CA VAL A 144 17.08 13.24 8.41
C VAL A 144 17.12 12.26 7.24
N VAL A 145 17.31 10.97 7.53
CA VAL A 145 17.17 9.86 6.58
C VAL A 145 15.88 9.13 6.91
N SER A 146 14.94 9.08 5.97
CA SER A 146 13.69 8.36 6.22
C SER A 146 13.04 7.81 4.96
N HIS A 147 12.08 6.91 5.15
CA HIS A 147 11.17 6.47 4.10
C HIS A 147 10.22 7.58 3.56
N ALA A 148 10.33 8.82 4.03
CA ALA A 148 9.49 9.96 3.64
C ALA A 148 7.99 9.81 3.96
N GLY A 149 7.65 9.08 5.02
CA GLY A 149 6.30 9.10 5.58
C GLY A 149 5.92 10.52 6.04
N SER A 150 4.68 10.94 5.78
CA SER A 150 4.23 12.32 5.94
C SER A 150 4.53 12.95 7.31
N GLY A 151 4.43 12.19 8.42
CA GLY A 151 4.73 12.69 9.77
C GLY A 151 6.19 13.15 9.93
N THR A 152 7.14 12.24 9.68
CA THR A 152 8.58 12.55 9.74
C THR A 152 8.95 13.61 8.69
N PHE A 153 8.43 13.46 7.47
CA PHE A 153 8.76 14.32 6.34
C PHE A 153 8.40 15.79 6.60
N LEU A 154 7.15 16.05 7.00
CA LEU A 154 6.69 17.41 7.30
C LEU A 154 7.30 17.93 8.61
N GLY A 155 7.51 17.06 9.60
CA GLY A 155 8.13 17.44 10.86
C GLY A 155 9.58 17.90 10.71
N ALA A 156 10.37 17.22 9.87
CA ALA A 156 11.74 17.61 9.55
C ALA A 156 11.79 18.93 8.78
N LEU A 157 10.93 19.11 7.76
CA LEU A 157 10.83 20.38 7.02
C LEU A 157 10.40 21.55 7.92
N ALA A 158 9.50 21.32 8.88
CA ALA A 158 9.07 22.34 9.83
C ALA A 158 10.24 22.85 10.69
N HIS A 159 11.26 22.03 10.93
CA HIS A 159 12.51 22.39 11.61
C HIS A 159 13.62 22.85 10.63
N GLY A 160 13.29 22.96 9.34
CA GLY A 160 14.22 23.36 8.28
C GLY A 160 15.37 22.38 8.10
N LEU A 161 15.11 21.07 8.27
CA LEU A 161 16.11 20.00 8.11
C LEU A 161 16.12 19.44 6.69
N PRO A 162 17.30 19.29 6.07
CA PRO A 162 17.45 18.60 4.80
C PRO A 162 17.25 17.08 4.97
N GLN A 163 16.75 16.41 3.93
CA GLN A 163 16.33 15.01 4.04
C GLN A 163 16.85 14.12 2.92
N LEU A 164 17.21 12.87 3.27
CA LEU A 164 17.34 11.77 2.32
C LEU A 164 16.08 10.91 2.40
N CYS A 165 15.35 10.85 1.29
CA CYS A 165 14.10 10.11 1.16
C CYS A 165 14.36 8.72 0.54
N LEU A 166 13.94 7.66 1.22
CA LEU A 166 14.03 6.26 0.81
C LEU A 166 12.63 5.65 0.63
N PRO A 167 11.80 6.16 -0.30
CA PRO A 167 10.39 5.79 -0.39
C PRO A 167 10.20 4.29 -0.73
N GLN A 168 9.28 3.66 -0.02
CA GLN A 168 8.92 2.24 -0.14
C GLN A 168 7.50 2.04 -0.68
N ALA A 169 6.54 2.88 -0.27
CA ALA A 169 5.11 2.71 -0.59
C ALA A 169 4.30 4.01 -0.48
N ALA A 170 3.02 3.94 -0.85
CA ALA A 170 2.00 4.96 -0.56
C ALA A 170 2.37 6.40 -1.01
N ASP A 171 2.22 7.37 -0.11
CA ASP A 171 2.46 8.80 -0.30
C ASP A 171 3.95 9.17 -0.35
N GLN A 172 4.83 8.26 0.08
CA GLN A 172 6.26 8.50 0.27
C GLN A 172 6.96 8.96 -1.01
N PHE A 173 6.62 8.39 -2.17
CA PHE A 173 7.17 8.79 -3.46
C PHE A 173 6.82 10.24 -3.83
N ARG A 174 5.64 10.71 -3.43
CA ARG A 174 5.22 12.10 -3.69
C ARG A 174 5.95 13.08 -2.79
N ASN A 175 6.13 12.71 -1.52
CA ASN A 175 6.92 13.48 -0.56
C ASN A 175 8.38 13.59 -1.00
N ALA A 176 8.98 12.45 -1.40
CA ALA A 176 10.33 12.39 -1.94
C ALA A 176 10.49 13.30 -3.19
N ALA A 177 9.55 13.23 -4.13
CA ALA A 177 9.53 14.13 -5.29
C ALA A 177 9.43 15.60 -4.89
N GLY A 178 8.66 15.93 -3.85
CA GLY A 178 8.53 17.29 -3.30
C GLY A 178 9.83 17.80 -2.68
N ALA A 179 10.54 16.96 -1.92
CA ALA A 179 11.86 17.31 -1.38
C ALA A 179 12.88 17.59 -2.50
N VAL A 180 12.93 16.75 -3.53
CA VAL A 180 13.84 16.94 -4.67
C VAL A 180 13.47 18.21 -5.44
N ALA A 181 12.18 18.41 -5.76
CA ALA A 181 11.72 19.58 -6.53
C ALA A 181 11.96 20.91 -5.81
N SER A 182 11.83 20.92 -4.47
CA SER A 182 12.11 22.10 -3.65
C SER A 182 13.60 22.32 -3.35
N GLY A 183 14.46 21.33 -3.67
CA GLY A 183 15.86 21.32 -3.27
C GLY A 183 16.10 21.07 -1.78
N ALA A 184 15.06 20.74 -1.01
CA ALA A 184 15.16 20.47 0.43
C ALA A 184 15.66 19.06 0.76
N GLY A 185 15.91 18.21 -0.25
CA GLY A 185 16.43 16.88 -0.02
C GLY A 185 16.78 16.11 -1.29
N LEU A 186 17.23 14.88 -1.06
CA LEU A 186 17.56 13.88 -2.07
C LEU A 186 16.60 12.68 -1.95
N ALA A 187 16.48 11.89 -3.00
CA ALA A 187 15.72 10.66 -2.99
C ALA A 187 16.48 9.53 -3.68
N LEU A 188 16.41 8.32 -3.11
CA LEU A 188 16.90 7.09 -3.73
C LEU A 188 15.75 6.09 -3.79
N SER A 189 15.52 5.50 -4.96
CA SER A 189 14.57 4.39 -5.08
C SER A 189 15.08 3.15 -4.33
N PRO A 190 14.21 2.15 -4.05
CA PRO A 190 14.63 0.93 -3.36
C PRO A 190 15.82 0.21 -4.03
N VAL A 191 15.95 0.30 -5.35
CA VAL A 191 17.06 -0.33 -6.11
C VAL A 191 18.34 0.52 -6.05
N GLU A 192 18.22 1.84 -5.91
CA GLU A 192 19.35 2.76 -5.84
C GLU A 192 19.91 2.93 -4.42
N ALA A 193 19.15 2.54 -3.39
CA ALA A 193 19.49 2.69 -1.98
C ALA A 193 20.56 1.70 -1.50
N VAL A 194 21.65 1.58 -2.25
CA VAL A 194 22.83 0.81 -1.87
C VAL A 194 23.70 1.57 -0.87
N PRO A 195 24.47 0.87 0.00
CA PRO A 195 25.37 1.44 1.00
C PRO A 195 26.06 2.76 0.64
N GLN A 196 26.87 2.73 -0.43
CA GLN A 196 27.68 3.86 -0.85
C GLN A 196 26.82 5.05 -1.30
N ALA A 197 25.71 4.79 -2.01
CA ALA A 197 24.82 5.84 -2.48
C ALA A 197 24.12 6.56 -1.32
N VAL A 198 23.76 5.82 -0.26
CA VAL A 198 23.21 6.39 0.97
C VAL A 198 24.24 7.26 1.67
N ALA A 199 25.48 6.76 1.84
CA ALA A 199 26.55 7.50 2.48
C ALA A 199 26.89 8.79 1.71
N ASP A 200 27.01 8.71 0.39
CA ASP A 200 27.29 9.87 -0.46
C ASP A 200 26.15 10.89 -0.41
N ALA A 201 24.90 10.45 -0.46
CA ALA A 201 23.76 11.34 -0.34
C ALA A 201 23.73 12.05 1.02
N VAL A 202 23.96 11.34 2.13
CA VAL A 202 23.99 11.98 3.46
C VAL A 202 25.16 12.95 3.58
N ARG A 203 26.35 12.60 3.09
CA ARG A 203 27.51 13.51 3.07
C ARG A 203 27.17 14.81 2.36
N ARG A 204 26.53 14.74 1.19
CA ARG A 204 26.06 15.93 0.46
C ARG A 204 25.06 16.76 1.28
N LEU A 205 24.13 16.14 2.00
CA LEU A 205 23.19 16.88 2.85
C LEU A 205 23.88 17.59 4.03
N LEU A 206 25.00 17.05 4.52
CA LEU A 206 25.79 17.64 5.60
C LEU A 206 26.72 18.77 5.10
N GLU A 207 27.30 18.62 3.91
CA GLU A 207 28.33 19.52 3.37
C GLU A 207 27.77 20.63 2.46
N GLU A 208 26.75 20.33 1.66
CA GLU A 208 26.15 21.28 0.70
C GLU A 208 25.07 22.13 1.40
N SER A 209 25.44 23.34 1.81
CA SER A 209 24.54 24.28 2.51
C SER A 209 23.24 24.64 1.75
N SER A 210 23.21 24.43 0.43
CA SER A 210 22.03 24.66 -0.42
C SER A 210 20.81 23.85 0.05
N PHE A 211 20.99 22.60 0.48
CA PHE A 211 19.90 21.77 1.00
C PHE A 211 19.32 22.36 2.29
N ARG A 212 20.17 22.83 3.20
CA ARG A 212 19.73 23.47 4.46
C ARG A 212 18.97 24.76 4.18
N VAL A 213 19.47 25.59 3.27
CA VAL A 213 18.82 26.85 2.88
C VAL A 213 17.43 26.59 2.29
N ALA A 214 17.31 25.60 1.40
CA ALA A 214 16.04 25.20 0.81
C ALA A 214 15.07 24.63 1.86
N ALA A 215 15.53 23.71 2.71
CA ALA A 215 14.70 23.15 3.78
C ALA A 215 14.21 24.24 4.76
N GLN A 216 15.06 25.20 5.13
CA GLN A 216 14.66 26.35 5.95
C GLN A 216 13.65 27.25 5.24
N ALA A 217 13.71 27.39 3.91
CA ALA A 217 12.70 28.12 3.14
C ALA A 217 11.34 27.43 3.23
N VAL A 218 11.30 26.10 3.03
CA VAL A 218 10.08 25.30 3.21
C VAL A 218 9.58 25.38 4.66
N GLY A 219 10.48 25.35 5.64
CA GLY A 219 10.12 25.51 7.06
C GLY A 219 9.47 26.86 7.37
N ARG A 220 9.93 27.95 6.75
CA ARG A 220 9.28 29.26 6.84
C ARG A 220 7.90 29.27 6.21
N ASP A 221 7.71 28.56 5.10
CA ASP A 221 6.40 28.41 4.47
C ASP A 221 5.44 27.63 5.38
N ILE A 222 5.91 26.54 5.99
CA ILE A 222 5.17 25.79 7.01
C ILE A 222 4.78 26.70 8.19
N ALA A 223 5.72 27.50 8.71
CA ALA A 223 5.46 28.37 9.84
C ALA A 223 4.37 29.42 9.55
N ARG A 224 4.25 29.86 8.29
CA ARG A 224 3.22 30.80 7.81
C ARG A 224 1.85 30.16 7.58
N MET A 225 1.75 28.83 7.54
CA MET A 225 0.46 28.15 7.43
C MET A 225 -0.37 28.38 8.70
N PRO A 226 -1.72 28.44 8.58
CA PRO A 226 -2.61 28.57 9.73
C PRO A 226 -2.41 27.45 10.75
N SER A 227 -2.26 27.80 12.03
CA SER A 227 -2.14 26.80 13.10
C SER A 227 -3.45 26.02 13.30
N PRO A 228 -3.41 24.83 13.93
CA PRO A 228 -4.64 24.14 14.33
C PRO A 228 -5.60 25.03 15.10
N GLU A 229 -5.12 25.85 16.03
CA GLU A 229 -5.93 26.78 16.81
C GLU A 229 -6.61 27.85 15.95
N GLN A 230 -5.98 28.28 14.86
CA GLN A 230 -6.56 29.23 13.91
C GLN A 230 -7.57 28.57 12.97
N VAL A 231 -7.42 27.27 12.68
CA VAL A 231 -8.30 26.51 11.78
C VAL A 231 -9.54 25.96 12.49
N VAL A 232 -9.46 25.63 13.79
CA VAL A 232 -10.59 25.09 14.57
C VAL A 232 -11.85 25.97 14.50
N PRO A 233 -11.80 27.30 14.69
CA PRO A 233 -12.99 28.15 14.56
C PRO A 233 -13.60 28.11 13.16
N ILE A 234 -12.77 27.96 12.11
CA ILE A 234 -13.24 27.83 10.72
C ILE A 234 -14.00 26.52 10.56
N LEU A 235 -13.52 25.41 11.13
CA LEU A 235 -14.21 24.12 11.11
C LEU A 235 -15.52 24.16 11.91
N GLN A 236 -15.54 24.83 13.06
CA GLN A 236 -16.74 25.00 13.89
C GLN A 236 -17.82 25.83 13.19
N ALA A 237 -17.44 26.90 12.50
CA ALA A 237 -18.37 27.72 11.71
C ALA A 237 -19.03 26.90 10.58
N VAL A 238 -18.27 26.01 9.93
CA VAL A 238 -18.76 25.13 8.87
C VAL A 238 -19.69 24.05 9.41
N GLY A 239 -19.37 23.49 10.58
CA GLY A 239 -20.24 22.56 11.29
C GLY A 239 -21.57 23.20 11.72
N HIS A 240 -21.57 24.50 12.06
CA HIS A 240 -22.78 25.24 12.40
C HIS A 240 -23.62 25.66 11.20
N GLU A 241 -23.01 26.02 10.06
CA GLU A 241 -23.77 26.27 8.81
C GLU A 241 -24.42 24.99 8.26
N ALA A 242 -23.77 23.82 8.40
CA ALA A 242 -24.36 22.54 8.03
C ALA A 242 -25.45 22.04 9.01
N ALA A 243 -25.41 22.50 10.27
CA ALA A 243 -26.39 22.13 11.30
C ALA A 243 -27.68 22.98 11.26
N VAL A 244 -27.71 24.08 10.50
CA VAL A 244 -28.91 24.92 10.37
C VAL A 244 -29.73 24.49 9.15
N THR A 245 -30.68 23.60 9.44
CA THR A 245 -31.90 23.31 8.68
C THR A 245 -31.73 22.54 7.36
N LEU A 246 -32.00 21.23 7.42
CA LEU A 246 -32.74 20.56 6.35
C LEU A 246 -34.25 20.74 6.61
N PRO A 247 -34.94 21.57 5.81
CA PRO A 247 -36.33 21.33 5.53
C PRO A 247 -36.49 21.19 4.01
N HIS A 248 -36.86 20.00 3.56
CA HIS A 248 -37.84 19.94 2.47
C HIS A 248 -39.19 20.37 3.07
N PRO A 249 -40.04 21.17 2.40
CA PRO A 249 -40.52 20.81 1.05
C PRO A 249 -40.96 21.98 0.11
N PHE A 250 -41.24 21.62 -1.16
CA PHE A 250 -42.04 22.31 -2.20
C PHE A 250 -41.57 23.60 -2.92
N ARG A 251 -41.36 23.43 -4.25
CA ARG A 251 -41.88 24.21 -5.40
C ARG A 251 -42.09 25.74 -5.25
N THR A 252 -41.44 26.50 -6.14
CA THR A 252 -42.08 27.38 -7.16
C THR A 252 -41.03 27.84 -8.19
N VAL A 253 -41.09 27.39 -9.45
CA VAL A 253 -41.55 28.14 -10.65
C VAL A 253 -41.02 29.57 -10.76
N THR A 254 -40.12 29.85 -11.72
CA THR A 254 -40.43 30.70 -12.89
C THR A 254 -39.27 30.86 -13.89
N ARG A 255 -39.61 30.61 -15.16
CA ARG A 255 -39.18 31.27 -16.42
C ARG A 255 -37.76 31.09 -16.96
N SER A 256 -37.71 30.34 -18.06
CA SER A 256 -36.71 30.46 -19.15
C SER A 256 -36.52 31.90 -19.65
N PRO A 257 -35.39 32.14 -20.31
CA PRO A 257 -35.51 32.47 -21.73
C PRO A 257 -34.55 31.71 -22.65
N ALA A 258 -35.12 31.36 -23.81
CA ALA A 258 -34.54 31.31 -25.15
C ALA A 258 -33.23 30.53 -25.40
N ILE A 259 -33.45 29.34 -25.97
CA ILE A 259 -32.54 28.62 -26.84
C ILE A 259 -32.09 29.50 -28.02
N SER A 260 -30.79 29.64 -28.22
CA SER A 260 -30.20 30.07 -29.50
C SER A 260 -29.40 28.90 -30.08
N THR A 261 -29.96 28.34 -31.15
CA THR A 261 -29.41 27.26 -31.97
C THR A 261 -28.08 27.62 -32.62
N ARG A 262 -27.03 26.83 -32.39
CA ARG A 262 -25.90 26.74 -33.34
C ARG A 262 -25.68 25.31 -33.81
N ARG A 263 -25.52 25.22 -35.12
CA ARG A 263 -25.59 24.05 -36.00
C ARG A 263 -24.46 23.06 -35.76
N ARG A 264 -24.83 21.79 -35.86
CA ARG A 264 -23.97 20.60 -35.94
C ARG A 264 -23.34 20.51 -37.34
N PRO A 265 -22.02 20.27 -37.49
CA PRO A 265 -21.43 19.97 -38.79
C PRO A 265 -21.68 18.50 -39.20
N PRO A 266 -21.70 18.19 -40.52
CA PRO A 266 -22.19 16.94 -41.04
C PRO A 266 -21.17 15.79 -40.93
N ALA A 267 -21.70 14.57 -40.89
CA ALA A 267 -20.94 13.34 -41.03
C ALA A 267 -20.37 13.20 -42.45
N ARG A 268 -19.17 12.59 -42.55
CA ARG A 268 -18.54 12.17 -43.81
C ARG A 268 -18.21 10.67 -43.76
N PRO A 269 -18.02 10.00 -44.90
CA PRO A 269 -18.71 8.77 -45.24
C PRO A 269 -17.86 7.52 -45.03
N THR A 270 -18.56 6.40 -44.99
CA THR A 270 -18.05 5.02 -45.06
C THR A 270 -17.29 4.76 -46.36
N GLY A 271 -16.11 4.14 -46.26
CA GLY A 271 -15.34 3.65 -47.41
C GLY A 271 -14.40 2.51 -47.03
N ALA A 272 -14.82 1.29 -47.41
CA ALA A 272 -14.11 0.09 -47.92
C ALA A 272 -12.76 -0.42 -47.33
N PRO A 273 -12.46 -1.74 -47.45
CA PRO A 273 -11.54 -2.48 -46.58
C PRO A 273 -10.12 -2.72 -47.14
N SER A 274 -9.28 -3.29 -46.27
CA SER A 274 -8.02 -4.07 -46.50
C SER A 274 -6.68 -3.34 -46.26
N PRO A 275 -5.55 -4.02 -45.93
CA PRO A 275 -5.33 -5.48 -45.90
C PRO A 275 -4.84 -6.06 -44.57
N SER A 276 -4.93 -7.39 -44.47
CA SER A 276 -4.22 -8.26 -43.53
C SER A 276 -2.70 -8.08 -43.63
N SER A 277 -2.02 -7.96 -42.49
CA SER A 277 -0.57 -8.15 -42.39
C SER A 277 -0.25 -9.02 -41.18
N GLU A 278 0.38 -10.16 -41.45
CA GLU A 278 1.01 -11.05 -40.48
C GLU A 278 1.99 -10.32 -39.54
N PRO A 279 2.29 -10.89 -38.35
CA PRO A 279 3.12 -10.25 -37.34
C PRO A 279 4.61 -10.30 -37.72
N GLY A 280 5.05 -9.30 -38.49
CA GLY A 280 6.45 -9.00 -38.72
C GLY A 280 6.98 -7.97 -37.71
N ASN A 281 8.09 -8.32 -37.06
CA ASN A 281 8.88 -7.56 -36.07
C ASN A 281 8.89 -6.03 -36.31
N VAL A 282 8.19 -5.26 -35.46
CA VAL A 282 8.18 -3.78 -35.51
C VAL A 282 9.16 -3.23 -34.49
N PRO A 283 10.11 -2.35 -34.87
CA PRO A 283 11.07 -1.79 -33.94
C PRO A 283 10.39 -0.90 -32.89
N VAL A 284 10.86 -1.00 -31.64
CA VAL A 284 10.39 -0.21 -30.51
C VAL A 284 10.80 1.25 -30.72
N VAL A 285 9.83 2.13 -30.92
CA VAL A 285 10.03 3.60 -30.97
C VAL A 285 9.35 4.28 -29.78
N ALA A 286 9.98 5.34 -29.26
CA ALA A 286 9.52 6.05 -28.08
C ALA A 286 8.10 6.63 -28.27
N GLY A 287 7.27 6.59 -27.23
CA GLY A 287 5.81 6.81 -27.32
C GLY A 287 5.30 8.15 -27.87
N ARG A 288 6.17 9.12 -28.19
CA ARG A 288 5.82 10.40 -28.84
C ARG A 288 6.04 10.42 -30.34
N GLU A 289 6.67 9.39 -30.91
CA GLU A 289 7.02 9.33 -32.32
C GLU A 289 5.84 8.92 -33.23
N PRO A 290 5.90 9.25 -34.54
CA PRO A 290 4.92 8.80 -35.52
C PRO A 290 4.85 7.27 -35.58
N CYS A 291 3.63 6.74 -35.64
CA CYS A 291 3.42 5.30 -35.63
C CYS A 291 3.81 4.69 -36.99
N PRO A 292 4.68 3.66 -37.03
CA PRO A 292 5.18 3.08 -38.27
C PRO A 292 4.13 2.28 -39.07
N CYS A 293 2.93 2.05 -38.51
CA CYS A 293 1.82 1.36 -39.20
C CYS A 293 1.10 2.19 -40.28
N GLY A 294 1.61 3.38 -40.63
CA GLY A 294 1.05 4.23 -41.68
C GLY A 294 -0.24 4.97 -41.31
N SER A 295 -0.67 4.93 -40.04
CA SER A 295 -1.93 5.55 -39.59
C SER A 295 -1.89 7.08 -39.45
N GLY A 296 -0.72 7.71 -39.59
CA GLY A 296 -0.52 9.15 -39.40
C GLY A 296 -0.67 9.65 -37.95
N LYS A 297 -0.86 8.75 -36.98
CA LYS A 297 -1.00 9.06 -35.54
C LYS A 297 0.30 8.78 -34.79
N ARG A 298 0.45 9.29 -33.56
CA ARG A 298 1.56 8.94 -32.65
C ARG A 298 1.40 7.50 -32.13
N TYR A 299 2.50 6.78 -31.92
CA TYR A 299 2.50 5.37 -31.50
C TYR A 299 1.59 5.10 -30.28
N LYS A 300 1.70 5.91 -29.21
CA LYS A 300 0.86 5.75 -28.01
C LYS A 300 -0.64 5.92 -28.28
N ALA A 301 -1.02 6.76 -29.25
CA ALA A 301 -2.42 6.97 -29.60
C ALA A 301 -2.97 5.88 -30.53
N CYS A 302 -2.10 5.19 -31.27
CA CYS A 302 -2.46 4.13 -32.21
C CYS A 302 -2.47 2.75 -31.55
N HIS A 303 -1.44 2.43 -30.75
CA HIS A 303 -1.27 1.11 -30.11
C HIS A 303 -1.02 1.18 -28.59
N GLY A 304 -0.76 2.36 -28.02
CA GLY A 304 -0.55 2.53 -26.56
C GLY A 304 -1.83 2.53 -25.71
N LYS A 305 -2.93 1.97 -26.22
CA LYS A 305 -4.24 1.88 -25.53
C LYS A 305 -4.56 0.50 -24.95
N GLY A 306 -3.62 -0.44 -24.92
CA GLY A 306 -3.76 -1.63 -24.07
C GLY A 306 -3.35 -1.28 -22.64
N SER A 307 -4.32 -1.12 -21.71
CA SER A 307 -4.17 -1.15 -20.22
C SER A 307 -5.25 -0.36 -19.46
N GLY A 308 -6.25 0.22 -20.14
CA GLY A 308 -7.33 0.96 -19.47
C GLY A 308 -8.40 0.08 -18.84
N GLU A 309 -8.67 -1.11 -19.41
CA GLU A 309 -9.73 -2.00 -18.94
C GLU A 309 -9.29 -2.91 -17.77
N ASP A 310 -7.99 -3.18 -17.61
CA ASP A 310 -7.49 -4.22 -16.70
C ASP A 310 -7.05 -3.70 -15.31
N ARG A 311 -7.45 -2.47 -14.95
CA ARG A 311 -7.16 -1.85 -13.64
C ARG A 311 -8.39 -1.80 -12.72
N ARG A 312 -9.46 -2.51 -13.06
CA ARG A 312 -10.65 -2.57 -12.23
C ARG A 312 -10.36 -3.48 -11.05
N LEU A 313 -10.45 -2.94 -9.84
CA LEU A 313 -10.46 -3.77 -8.62
C LEU A 313 -11.68 -4.71 -8.71
N VAL A 314 -11.43 -6.01 -8.67
CA VAL A 314 -12.41 -7.07 -8.54
C VAL A 314 -12.62 -7.27 -7.05
N THR A 315 -13.80 -6.91 -6.55
CA THR A 315 -14.10 -6.92 -5.11
C THR A 315 -14.29 -8.32 -4.57
N ARG A 316 -14.73 -9.27 -5.40
CA ARG A 316 -14.99 -10.66 -5.03
C ARG A 316 -14.18 -11.64 -5.89
N PRO A 317 -12.84 -11.68 -5.73
CA PRO A 317 -11.94 -12.42 -6.62
C PRO A 317 -12.18 -13.93 -6.64
N PHE A 318 -12.74 -14.51 -5.58
CA PHE A 318 -12.99 -15.95 -5.47
C PHE A 318 -14.45 -16.34 -5.77
N GLN A 319 -15.27 -15.40 -6.27
CA GLN A 319 -16.66 -15.65 -6.62
C GLN A 319 -16.80 -16.90 -7.52
N GLY A 320 -17.77 -17.75 -7.21
CA GLY A 320 -18.08 -18.96 -7.96
C GLY A 320 -17.38 -20.23 -7.46
N ARG A 321 -16.42 -20.10 -6.53
CA ARG A 321 -15.86 -21.26 -5.83
C ARG A 321 -16.81 -21.76 -4.74
N VAL A 322 -16.92 -23.08 -4.59
CA VAL A 322 -17.74 -23.71 -3.53
C VAL A 322 -17.17 -23.47 -2.13
N ASP A 323 -15.87 -23.25 -2.05
CA ASP A 323 -15.05 -23.05 -0.86
C ASP A 323 -14.54 -21.61 -0.75
N GLU A 324 -15.27 -20.65 -1.32
CA GLU A 324 -14.88 -19.25 -1.41
C GLU A 324 -14.40 -18.66 -0.07
N THR A 325 -15.11 -18.94 1.02
CA THR A 325 -14.77 -18.44 2.36
C THR A 325 -13.44 -19.00 2.88
N GLU A 326 -13.04 -20.22 2.48
CA GLU A 326 -11.74 -20.79 2.83
C GLU A 326 -10.61 -20.04 2.11
N TRP A 327 -10.78 -19.73 0.83
CA TRP A 327 -9.80 -18.93 0.08
C TRP A 327 -9.60 -17.54 0.69
N VAL A 328 -10.70 -16.90 1.10
CA VAL A 328 -10.64 -15.60 1.80
C VAL A 328 -9.95 -15.74 3.16
N ALA A 329 -10.27 -16.78 3.94
CA ALA A 329 -9.65 -17.01 5.23
C ALA A 329 -8.14 -17.28 5.11
N LEU A 330 -7.74 -18.14 4.19
CA LEU A 330 -6.33 -18.41 3.90
C LEU A 330 -5.58 -17.16 3.43
N ARG A 331 -6.27 -16.25 2.74
CA ARG A 331 -5.68 -15.01 2.25
C ARG A 331 -5.49 -13.95 3.35
N GLU A 332 -6.43 -13.85 4.29
CA GLU A 332 -6.51 -12.68 5.19
C GLU A 332 -6.28 -13.01 6.67
N VAL A 333 -6.45 -14.28 7.06
CA VAL A 333 -6.49 -14.69 8.47
C VAL A 333 -5.43 -15.74 8.79
N VAL A 334 -5.31 -16.77 7.96
CA VAL A 334 -4.50 -17.95 8.29
C VAL A 334 -3.04 -17.70 7.92
N PRO A 335 -2.10 -17.75 8.88
CA PRO A 335 -0.71 -17.39 8.63
C PRO A 335 0.06 -18.51 7.91
N ALA A 336 -0.08 -19.76 8.37
CA ALA A 336 0.66 -20.92 7.87
C ALA A 336 -0.31 -22.07 7.58
N ALA A 337 -0.67 -22.25 6.32
CA ALA A 337 -1.49 -23.37 5.88
C ALA A 337 -1.19 -23.75 4.44
N THR A 338 -1.49 -25.00 4.11
CA THR A 338 -1.41 -25.53 2.74
C THR A 338 -2.70 -26.22 2.34
N ALA A 339 -2.94 -26.29 1.03
CA ALA A 339 -4.00 -27.12 0.49
C ALA A 339 -3.59 -27.67 -0.88
N ARG A 340 -3.89 -28.95 -1.15
CA ARG A 340 -3.62 -29.53 -2.46
C ARG A 340 -4.60 -28.98 -3.49
N LEU A 341 -4.11 -28.56 -4.65
CA LEU A 341 -4.91 -28.05 -5.76
C LEU A 341 -4.99 -29.09 -6.87
N VAL A 342 -6.19 -29.31 -7.39
CA VAL A 342 -6.41 -30.10 -8.61
C VAL A 342 -6.50 -29.12 -9.77
N VAL A 343 -5.46 -29.07 -10.59
CA VAL A 343 -5.39 -28.19 -11.76
C VAL A 343 -5.95 -28.93 -12.98
N ARG A 344 -6.84 -28.26 -13.73
CA ARG A 344 -7.39 -28.79 -14.98
C ARG A 344 -6.27 -28.93 -16.00
N ASP A 345 -6.32 -30.00 -16.78
CA ASP A 345 -5.39 -30.26 -17.89
C ASP A 345 -3.89 -30.29 -17.48
N SER A 346 -3.59 -30.55 -16.21
CA SER A 346 -2.22 -30.74 -15.71
C SER A 346 -2.14 -31.92 -14.74
N ASP A 347 -1.05 -32.67 -14.82
CA ASP A 347 -0.70 -33.76 -13.91
C ASP A 347 0.31 -33.33 -12.82
N ARG A 348 0.75 -32.06 -12.84
CA ARG A 348 1.67 -31.54 -11.84
C ARG A 348 1.02 -31.49 -10.47
N ASP A 349 1.78 -31.89 -9.45
CA ASP A 349 1.37 -31.78 -8.06
C ASP A 349 1.53 -30.33 -7.59
N VAL A 350 0.40 -29.67 -7.34
CA VAL A 350 0.32 -28.24 -7.01
C VAL A 350 -0.24 -28.09 -5.60
N THR A 351 0.51 -27.41 -4.74
CA THR A 351 0.13 -27.11 -3.36
C THR A 351 -0.05 -25.60 -3.20
N LEU A 352 -1.24 -25.16 -2.81
CA LEU A 352 -1.45 -23.82 -2.30
C LEU A 352 -0.72 -23.66 -0.97
N SER A 353 -0.08 -22.51 -0.78
CA SER A 353 0.51 -22.08 0.49
C SER A 353 0.02 -20.69 0.83
N THR A 354 -0.35 -20.43 2.09
CA THR A 354 -0.73 -19.08 2.55
C THR A 354 0.37 -18.08 2.26
N VAL A 355 1.62 -18.41 2.61
CA VAL A 355 2.81 -17.59 2.38
C VAL A 355 3.91 -18.49 1.79
N LEU A 356 4.72 -17.95 0.89
CA LEU A 356 5.97 -18.58 0.43
C LEU A 356 7.18 -17.75 0.86
N PRO A 357 8.40 -18.33 0.88
CA PRO A 357 9.61 -17.56 1.14
C PRO A 357 9.66 -16.29 0.30
N LEU A 358 10.07 -15.18 0.92
CA LEU A 358 10.15 -13.87 0.27
C LEU A 358 8.82 -13.37 -0.36
N ALA A 359 7.69 -13.96 0.03
CA ALA A 359 6.36 -13.69 -0.53
C ALA A 359 6.29 -13.91 -2.06
N TRP A 360 7.01 -14.91 -2.56
CA TRP A 360 6.97 -15.30 -3.97
C TRP A 360 5.55 -15.75 -4.38
N PRO A 361 5.11 -15.39 -5.61
CA PRO A 361 3.89 -15.93 -6.21
C PRO A 361 3.89 -17.44 -6.38
N ALA A 362 5.02 -18.04 -6.75
CA ALA A 362 5.13 -19.48 -6.83
C ALA A 362 6.57 -19.96 -6.68
N LEU A 363 6.72 -21.22 -6.29
CA LEU A 363 7.98 -21.93 -6.14
C LEU A 363 7.84 -23.31 -6.77
N VAL A 364 8.74 -23.65 -7.70
CA VAL A 364 8.82 -24.99 -8.30
C VAL A 364 10.01 -25.71 -7.69
N ARG A 365 9.74 -26.78 -6.94
CA ARG A 365 10.78 -27.57 -6.28
C ARG A 365 11.63 -28.34 -7.28
N ALA A 366 12.79 -28.82 -6.82
CA ALA A 366 13.69 -29.64 -7.63
C ALA A 366 13.06 -30.97 -8.08
N ASP A 367 12.10 -31.49 -7.31
CA ASP A 367 11.31 -32.69 -7.65
C ASP A 367 10.11 -32.38 -8.58
N GLY A 368 9.94 -31.12 -9.00
CA GLY A 368 8.89 -30.69 -9.91
C GLY A 368 7.56 -30.32 -9.24
N ARG A 369 7.42 -30.49 -7.92
CA ARG A 369 6.22 -30.02 -7.20
C ARG A 369 6.11 -28.51 -7.23
N VAL A 370 4.91 -28.01 -7.45
CA VAL A 370 4.61 -26.56 -7.51
C VAL A 370 3.98 -26.13 -6.19
N PHE A 371 4.48 -25.03 -5.64
CA PHE A 371 3.87 -24.32 -4.54
C PHE A 371 3.36 -22.97 -5.03
N LEU A 372 2.08 -22.69 -4.86
CA LEU A 372 1.45 -21.42 -5.24
C LEU A 372 1.22 -20.56 -3.98
N GLY A 373 1.78 -19.36 -3.95
CA GLY A 373 1.71 -18.43 -2.83
C GLY A 373 0.47 -17.57 -2.88
N LEU A 374 -0.33 -17.59 -1.81
CA LEU A 374 -1.58 -16.83 -1.74
C LEU A 374 -1.36 -15.38 -1.29
N GLN A 375 -0.49 -15.14 -0.31
CA GLN A 375 -0.21 -13.83 0.27
C GLN A 375 1.09 -13.25 -0.31
N VAL A 376 0.95 -12.54 -1.43
CA VAL A 376 2.06 -11.94 -2.19
C VAL A 376 2.12 -10.42 -2.06
N GLN A 377 3.29 -9.82 -2.29
CA GLN A 377 3.49 -8.36 -2.17
C GLN A 377 2.96 -7.55 -3.37
N SER A 378 3.04 -8.10 -4.59
CA SER A 378 2.61 -7.44 -5.82
C SER A 378 1.29 -8.03 -6.33
N ARG A 379 0.29 -7.18 -6.57
CA ARG A 379 -1.04 -7.62 -7.05
C ARG A 379 -1.68 -6.61 -7.99
N SER A 380 -2.41 -7.10 -8.98
CA SER A 380 -3.28 -6.31 -9.84
C SER A 380 -4.59 -5.98 -9.10
N GLY A 381 -5.59 -5.50 -9.84
CA GLY A 381 -6.94 -5.35 -9.32
C GLY A 381 -7.69 -6.67 -9.14
N ASP A 382 -7.21 -7.78 -9.69
CA ASP A 382 -7.91 -9.08 -9.69
C ASP A 382 -7.00 -10.17 -9.11
N VAL A 383 -7.16 -10.44 -7.81
CA VAL A 383 -6.34 -11.43 -7.09
C VAL A 383 -6.43 -12.82 -7.72
N SER A 384 -7.60 -13.19 -8.26
CA SER A 384 -7.75 -14.52 -8.87
C SER A 384 -6.99 -14.61 -10.20
N ARG A 385 -6.95 -13.53 -10.97
CA ARG A 385 -6.11 -13.46 -12.18
C ARG A 385 -4.62 -13.50 -11.83
N ASP A 386 -4.20 -12.83 -10.77
CA ASP A 386 -2.81 -12.86 -10.33
C ASP A 386 -2.37 -14.29 -9.96
N LEU A 387 -3.23 -15.01 -9.24
CA LEU A 387 -3.00 -16.41 -8.90
C LEU A 387 -3.02 -17.32 -10.13
N GLY A 388 -3.94 -17.08 -11.08
CA GLY A 388 -4.01 -17.82 -12.33
C GLY A 388 -2.73 -17.66 -13.15
N HIS A 389 -2.25 -16.42 -13.31
CA HIS A 389 -1.01 -16.13 -14.01
C HIS A 389 0.21 -16.79 -13.33
N ALA A 390 0.34 -16.64 -12.01
CA ALA A 390 1.43 -17.25 -11.26
C ALA A 390 1.42 -18.79 -11.37
N LEU A 391 0.23 -19.40 -11.38
CA LEU A 391 0.07 -20.83 -11.59
C LEU A 391 0.53 -21.25 -12.99
N GLU A 392 0.09 -20.56 -14.04
CA GLU A 392 0.51 -20.85 -15.42
C GLU A 392 2.03 -20.70 -15.60
N GLU A 393 2.64 -19.65 -15.05
CA GLU A 393 4.09 -19.47 -15.07
C GLU A 393 4.81 -20.62 -14.33
N ALA A 394 4.31 -21.02 -13.16
CA ALA A 394 4.90 -22.09 -12.38
C ALA A 394 4.77 -23.46 -13.06
N LEU A 395 3.66 -23.72 -13.77
CA LEU A 395 3.46 -24.94 -14.54
C LEU A 395 4.42 -25.01 -15.74
N ALA A 396 4.72 -23.87 -16.37
CA ALA A 396 5.69 -23.77 -17.46
C ALA A 396 7.16 -23.75 -17.00
N ALA A 397 7.41 -23.43 -15.73
CA ALA A 397 8.75 -23.26 -15.20
C ALA A 397 9.47 -24.60 -14.93
N THR A 398 10.80 -24.56 -15.03
CA THR A 398 11.68 -25.70 -14.77
C THR A 398 11.79 -25.99 -13.27
N PRO A 399 11.95 -27.26 -12.86
CA PRO A 399 12.20 -27.62 -11.46
C PRO A 399 13.36 -26.84 -10.82
N GLY A 400 13.19 -26.43 -9.56
CA GLY A 400 14.18 -25.66 -8.80
C GLY A 400 14.15 -24.14 -9.02
N SER A 401 13.09 -23.62 -9.64
CA SER A 401 12.93 -22.18 -9.91
C SER A 401 11.88 -21.53 -9.01
N SER A 402 11.95 -20.21 -8.85
CA SER A 402 10.86 -19.40 -8.28
C SER A 402 10.28 -18.47 -9.33
N VAL A 403 8.97 -18.22 -9.22
CA VAL A 403 8.28 -17.20 -10.00
C VAL A 403 8.41 -15.89 -9.23
N VAL A 404 9.00 -14.87 -9.85
CA VAL A 404 9.22 -13.55 -9.26
C VAL A 404 8.43 -12.51 -10.06
N PRO A 405 7.67 -11.60 -9.42
CA PRO A 405 6.91 -10.59 -10.15
C PRO A 405 7.84 -9.68 -10.96
N THR A 406 7.75 -9.73 -12.29
CA THR A 406 8.44 -8.79 -13.20
C THR A 406 7.56 -7.59 -13.59
N GLY A 407 6.29 -7.61 -13.16
CA GLY A 407 5.27 -6.60 -13.43
C GLY A 407 3.90 -7.05 -12.95
N LEU A 408 2.85 -6.30 -13.28
CA LEU A 408 1.48 -6.77 -13.12
C LEU A 408 1.12 -7.70 -14.29
N PRO A 409 0.40 -8.81 -14.05
CA PRO A 409 -0.05 -9.68 -15.12
C PRO A 409 -0.95 -8.91 -16.09
N GLY A 410 -0.87 -9.27 -17.38
CA GLY A 410 -1.82 -8.82 -18.38
C GLY A 410 -3.14 -9.61 -18.31
N PRO A 411 -4.03 -9.46 -19.32
CA PRO A 411 -5.22 -10.29 -19.44
C PRO A 411 -4.85 -11.78 -19.48
N GLY A 412 -5.64 -12.64 -18.84
CA GLY A 412 -5.33 -14.06 -18.66
C GLY A 412 -6.45 -14.83 -17.96
N ALA A 413 -6.25 -16.13 -17.76
CA ALA A 413 -7.20 -16.97 -17.03
C ALA A 413 -7.31 -16.53 -15.56
N ARG A 414 -8.50 -16.69 -14.97
CA ARG A 414 -8.68 -16.59 -13.52
C ARG A 414 -8.47 -17.96 -12.91
N LEU A 415 -8.19 -17.99 -11.62
CA LEU A 415 -7.95 -19.22 -10.88
C LEU A 415 -9.12 -20.22 -11.01
N GLN A 416 -10.36 -19.75 -11.07
CA GLN A 416 -11.54 -20.60 -11.27
C GLN A 416 -11.53 -21.34 -12.60
N ASP A 417 -10.93 -20.75 -13.64
CA ASP A 417 -10.86 -21.36 -14.97
C ASP A 417 -9.84 -22.51 -15.00
N LEU A 418 -8.86 -22.48 -14.11
CA LEU A 418 -7.72 -23.40 -14.08
C LEU A 418 -7.86 -24.55 -13.07
N LEU A 419 -8.70 -24.40 -12.05
CA LEU A 419 -8.84 -25.39 -10.98
C LEU A 419 -10.13 -26.20 -11.10
N ALA A 420 -10.09 -27.46 -10.66
CA ALA A 420 -11.31 -28.23 -10.42
C ALA A 420 -12.23 -27.53 -9.41
N ASP A 421 -13.52 -27.87 -9.45
CA ASP A 421 -14.56 -27.24 -8.64
C ASP A 421 -14.69 -27.82 -7.24
N ASP A 422 -13.99 -28.93 -6.95
CA ASP A 422 -13.97 -29.55 -5.63
C ASP A 422 -13.41 -28.60 -4.56
N PRO A 423 -13.92 -28.67 -3.32
CA PRO A 423 -13.42 -27.84 -2.22
C PRO A 423 -11.99 -28.26 -1.84
N ILE A 424 -11.18 -27.28 -1.46
CA ILE A 424 -9.82 -27.54 -0.98
C ILE A 424 -9.82 -28.13 0.44
N GLU A 425 -8.91 -29.06 0.67
CA GLU A 425 -8.63 -29.58 2.01
C GLU A 425 -7.46 -28.80 2.63
N VAL A 426 -7.76 -28.01 3.67
CA VAL A 426 -6.79 -27.14 4.33
C VAL A 426 -6.11 -27.85 5.49
N THR A 427 -4.78 -27.88 5.45
CA THR A 427 -3.90 -28.25 6.55
C THR A 427 -3.26 -27.01 7.15
N VAL A 428 -3.50 -26.75 8.44
CA VAL A 428 -2.87 -25.66 9.19
C VAL A 428 -1.58 -26.16 9.82
N HIS A 429 -0.52 -25.35 9.76
CA HIS A 429 0.80 -25.68 10.29
C HIS A 429 1.15 -24.77 11.47
N ASP A 430 1.95 -25.27 12.40
CA ASP A 430 2.48 -24.49 13.53
C ASP A 430 3.52 -23.45 13.08
N GLY A 431 4.13 -23.67 11.92
CA GLY A 431 5.17 -22.84 11.31
C GLY A 431 5.32 -23.15 9.82
N PHE A 432 6.44 -22.72 9.25
CA PHE A 432 6.73 -22.76 7.82
C PHE A 432 7.73 -23.84 7.42
N ASP A 433 7.98 -24.83 8.28
CA ASP A 433 8.93 -25.93 8.03
C ASP A 433 8.59 -26.73 6.76
N TYR A 434 7.29 -26.76 6.40
CA TYR A 434 6.80 -27.36 5.17
C TYR A 434 7.39 -26.72 3.91
N TRP A 435 7.96 -25.51 3.96
CA TRP A 435 8.66 -24.87 2.83
C TRP A 435 9.89 -25.65 2.37
N VAL A 436 10.58 -26.27 3.31
CA VAL A 436 11.90 -26.91 3.10
C VAL A 436 11.86 -28.43 3.26
N GLU A 437 10.70 -28.99 3.60
CA GLU A 437 10.50 -30.44 3.72
C GLU A 437 10.89 -31.16 2.41
N GLY A 438 11.94 -31.99 2.46
CA GLY A 438 12.51 -32.68 1.30
C GLY A 438 13.60 -31.92 0.53
N ALA A 439 14.00 -30.72 0.98
CA ALA A 439 15.17 -30.01 0.46
C ALA A 439 16.46 -30.52 1.13
N ALA A 440 17.55 -30.63 0.36
CA ALA A 440 18.80 -31.23 0.85
C ALA A 440 19.55 -30.41 1.90
N ASP A 441 19.37 -29.08 1.93
CA ASP A 441 19.84 -28.18 3.00
C ASP A 441 19.30 -26.76 2.71
N PRO A 442 18.30 -26.23 3.44
CA PRO A 442 17.87 -24.86 3.25
C PRO A 442 18.96 -23.91 3.77
N THR A 443 19.81 -23.42 2.87
CA THR A 443 20.83 -22.41 3.18
C THR A 443 20.49 -21.09 2.48
N GLY A 444 20.95 -19.96 3.03
CA GLY A 444 20.76 -18.64 2.43
C GLY A 444 19.40 -17.98 2.71
N GLU A 445 18.87 -17.26 1.71
CA GLU A 445 17.73 -16.35 1.88
C GLU A 445 16.42 -17.04 2.28
N VAL A 446 16.19 -18.28 1.82
CA VAL A 446 14.99 -19.07 2.14
C VAL A 446 14.96 -19.44 3.61
N ALA A 447 16.08 -19.90 4.16
CA ALA A 447 16.19 -20.26 5.58
C ALA A 447 15.98 -19.03 6.47
N ALA A 448 16.60 -17.90 6.13
CA ALA A 448 16.41 -16.66 6.84
C ALA A 448 14.96 -16.14 6.72
N SER A 449 14.29 -16.35 5.57
CA SER A 449 12.88 -16.02 5.40
C SER A 449 11.98 -16.89 6.26
N MET A 450 12.28 -18.18 6.37
CA MET A 450 11.53 -19.12 7.20
C MET A 450 11.66 -18.79 8.68
N GLU A 451 12.87 -18.52 9.17
CA GLU A 451 13.11 -18.13 10.55
C GLU A 451 12.31 -16.86 10.91
N ARG A 452 12.32 -15.83 10.05
CA ARG A 452 11.51 -14.62 10.24
C ARG A 452 10.00 -14.90 10.25
N ALA A 453 9.54 -15.76 9.34
CA ALA A 453 8.13 -16.11 9.25
C ALA A 453 7.68 -16.89 10.51
N ASN A 454 8.50 -17.86 10.97
CA ASN A 454 8.28 -18.62 12.20
C ASN A 454 8.31 -17.74 13.45
N ALA A 455 9.21 -16.75 13.53
CA ALA A 455 9.28 -15.84 14.68
C ALA A 455 8.02 -14.97 14.86
N SER A 456 7.22 -14.81 13.80
CA SER A 456 6.01 -13.97 13.79
C SER A 456 4.72 -14.73 13.52
N VAL A 457 4.78 -16.06 13.37
CA VAL A 457 3.61 -16.90 13.08
C VAL A 457 2.63 -16.84 14.26
N VAL A 458 1.35 -16.63 13.94
CA VAL A 458 0.28 -16.64 14.93
C VAL A 458 -0.19 -18.08 15.12
N PRO A 459 -0.10 -18.68 16.33
CA PRO A 459 -0.62 -20.02 16.57
C PRO A 459 -2.10 -20.07 16.23
N THR A 460 -2.44 -20.95 15.29
CA THR A 460 -3.76 -20.98 14.64
C THR A 460 -4.31 -22.40 14.61
N VAL A 461 -5.58 -22.57 14.99
CA VAL A 461 -6.28 -23.86 14.96
C VAL A 461 -7.59 -23.70 14.19
N ARG A 462 -7.83 -24.55 13.20
CA ARG A 462 -9.10 -24.61 12.47
C ARG A 462 -10.20 -25.23 13.34
N LEU A 463 -11.39 -24.66 13.33
CA LEU A 463 -12.58 -25.28 13.92
C LEU A 463 -13.14 -26.36 13.00
N SER A 464 -13.48 -27.51 13.56
CA SER A 464 -14.05 -28.63 12.80
C SER A 464 -15.56 -28.53 12.58
N LEU A 465 -16.26 -27.73 13.39
CA LEU A 465 -17.73 -27.69 13.40
C LEU A 465 -18.31 -26.78 12.31
N VAL A 466 -17.57 -25.74 11.91
CA VAL A 466 -18.00 -24.71 10.96
C VAL A 466 -16.87 -24.42 9.98
N PRO A 467 -17.18 -24.16 8.70
CA PRO A 467 -16.16 -23.81 7.72
C PRO A 467 -15.56 -22.44 8.02
N SER A 468 -14.31 -22.25 7.60
CA SER A 468 -13.63 -20.96 7.53
C SER A 468 -13.56 -20.19 8.86
N ALA A 469 -13.55 -20.92 9.96
CA ALA A 469 -13.39 -20.40 11.30
C ALA A 469 -12.09 -20.92 11.95
N TYR A 470 -11.32 -20.00 12.53
CA TYR A 470 -10.01 -20.30 13.10
C TYR A 470 -9.83 -19.59 14.44
N TRP A 471 -9.28 -20.32 15.41
CA TRP A 471 -8.78 -19.75 16.65
C TRP A 471 -7.35 -19.26 16.45
N CYS A 472 -7.12 -17.97 16.65
CA CYS A 472 -5.81 -17.34 16.52
C CYS A 472 -5.35 -16.78 17.87
N ARG A 473 -4.19 -17.23 18.36
CA ARG A 473 -3.62 -16.74 19.63
C ARG A 473 -2.70 -15.54 19.38
N MET A 474 -3.22 -14.35 19.64
CA MET A 474 -2.52 -13.08 19.45
C MET A 474 -2.11 -12.51 20.81
N GLY A 475 -0.84 -12.68 21.19
CA GLY A 475 -0.34 -12.34 22.52
C GLY A 475 -1.03 -13.18 23.60
N SER A 476 -1.60 -12.51 24.62
CA SER A 476 -2.34 -13.17 25.70
C SER A 476 -3.82 -13.46 25.37
N LYS A 477 -4.29 -13.11 24.18
CA LYS A 477 -5.70 -13.21 23.80
C LYS A 477 -5.92 -14.20 22.66
N THR A 478 -6.99 -14.97 22.76
CA THR A 478 -7.46 -15.86 21.70
C THR A 478 -8.61 -15.20 20.96
N HIS A 479 -8.52 -15.15 19.63
CA HIS A 479 -9.55 -14.56 18.77
C HIS A 479 -10.16 -15.64 17.91
N LEU A 480 -11.50 -15.69 17.85
CA LEU A 480 -12.21 -16.39 16.79
C LEU A 480 -12.19 -15.48 15.56
N ARG A 481 -11.57 -15.95 14.48
CA ARG A 481 -11.60 -15.29 13.17
C ARG A 481 -12.45 -16.16 12.26
N TRP A 482 -13.58 -15.62 11.81
CA TRP A 482 -14.57 -16.38 11.04
C TRP A 482 -14.97 -15.59 9.80
N VAL A 483 -14.75 -16.18 8.63
CA VAL A 483 -15.25 -15.66 7.36
C VAL A 483 -16.65 -16.23 7.13
N LEU A 484 -17.61 -15.33 6.95
CA LEU A 484 -19.02 -15.65 6.80
C LEU A 484 -19.48 -15.32 5.37
N PRO A 485 -20.24 -16.21 4.70
CA PRO A 485 -20.71 -15.99 3.33
C PRO A 485 -21.93 -15.07 3.23
N GLU A 486 -22.59 -14.78 4.36
CA GLU A 486 -23.80 -13.96 4.40
C GLU A 486 -23.51 -12.48 4.09
N ASP A 487 -24.50 -11.80 3.50
CA ASP A 487 -24.44 -10.36 3.29
C ASP A 487 -24.28 -9.61 4.62
N GLU A 488 -23.47 -8.55 4.60
CA GLU A 488 -23.05 -7.84 5.81
C GLU A 488 -24.23 -7.29 6.63
N GLU A 489 -25.18 -6.59 5.99
CA GLU A 489 -26.27 -5.92 6.71
C GLU A 489 -27.18 -6.93 7.43
N PRO A 490 -27.71 -7.99 6.78
CA PRO A 490 -28.44 -9.04 7.49
C PRO A 490 -27.64 -9.73 8.61
N LEU A 491 -26.34 -9.96 8.39
CA LEU A 491 -25.48 -10.57 9.38
C LEU A 491 -25.30 -9.67 10.61
N LEU A 492 -25.02 -8.38 10.42
CA LEU A 492 -24.85 -7.42 11.51
C LEU A 492 -26.17 -7.23 12.28
N ASP A 493 -27.31 -7.19 11.58
CA ASP A 493 -28.63 -7.17 12.22
C ASP A 493 -28.85 -8.42 13.10
N ALA A 494 -28.51 -9.60 12.59
CA ALA A 494 -28.60 -10.84 13.36
C ALA A 494 -27.66 -10.83 14.58
N MET A 495 -26.41 -10.40 14.40
CA MET A 495 -25.43 -10.29 15.49
C MET A 495 -25.86 -9.29 16.56
N ALA A 496 -26.45 -8.15 16.18
CA ALA A 496 -26.97 -7.16 17.11
C ALA A 496 -28.13 -7.74 17.95
N ARG A 497 -29.04 -8.51 17.33
CA ARG A 497 -30.13 -9.21 18.04
C ARG A 497 -29.61 -10.29 18.97
N LEU A 498 -28.60 -11.06 18.56
CA LEU A 498 -27.96 -12.07 19.41
C LEU A 498 -27.26 -11.42 20.61
N GLY A 499 -26.54 -10.33 20.37
CA GLY A 499 -25.90 -9.53 21.41
C GLY A 499 -26.90 -8.96 22.41
N SER A 500 -28.05 -8.47 21.96
CA SER A 500 -29.11 -7.99 22.87
C SER A 500 -29.80 -9.12 23.65
N SER A 501 -29.84 -10.34 23.11
CA SER A 501 -30.30 -11.53 23.84
C SER A 501 -29.28 -12.11 24.83
N GLY A 502 -28.06 -11.55 24.89
CA GLY A 502 -26.98 -12.02 25.77
C GLY A 502 -26.31 -13.31 25.33
N LEU A 503 -26.52 -13.74 24.07
CA LEU A 503 -25.83 -14.91 23.53
C LEU A 503 -24.38 -14.52 23.19
N ALA A 504 -23.44 -15.11 23.91
CA ALA A 504 -22.00 -14.94 23.71
C ALA A 504 -21.32 -16.31 23.56
N LEU A 505 -20.07 -16.33 23.09
CA LEU A 505 -19.26 -17.56 23.01
C LEU A 505 -18.76 -18.05 24.38
N GLY A 506 -19.03 -17.28 25.44
CA GLY A 506 -18.65 -17.56 26.83
C GLY A 506 -18.64 -16.27 27.69
N PRO A 507 -18.58 -16.42 29.02
CA PRO A 507 -18.69 -15.30 29.98
C PRO A 507 -17.62 -14.20 29.83
N ASP A 508 -16.47 -14.50 29.21
CA ASP A 508 -15.37 -13.55 28.99
C ASP A 508 -15.14 -13.24 27.50
N THR A 509 -16.14 -13.48 26.66
CA THR A 509 -16.05 -13.24 25.22
C THR A 509 -16.70 -11.92 24.87
N ARG A 510 -16.09 -11.20 23.93
CA ARG A 510 -16.65 -9.96 23.39
C ARG A 510 -16.45 -9.93 21.88
N TYR A 511 -17.43 -9.38 21.18
CA TYR A 511 -17.26 -9.04 19.78
C TYR A 511 -16.26 -7.87 19.66
N VAL A 512 -15.23 -8.05 18.85
CA VAL A 512 -14.15 -7.06 18.67
C VAL A 512 -14.40 -6.20 17.43
N GLY A 513 -15.08 -6.72 16.42
CA GLY A 513 -15.38 -6.04 15.16
C GLY A 513 -15.39 -7.00 13.97
N SER A 514 -15.76 -6.47 12.80
CA SER A 514 -15.68 -7.13 11.50
C SER A 514 -15.16 -6.14 10.45
N PHE A 515 -14.79 -6.67 9.29
CA PHE A 515 -14.44 -5.90 8.10
C PHE A 515 -14.76 -6.76 6.87
N ARG A 516 -15.03 -6.13 5.73
CA ARG A 516 -15.21 -6.84 4.45
C ARG A 516 -13.86 -7.23 3.86
N ALA A 517 -13.78 -8.42 3.30
CA ALA A 517 -12.58 -8.92 2.65
C ALA A 517 -12.95 -9.78 1.45
N HIS A 518 -12.56 -9.34 0.25
CA HIS A 518 -12.72 -10.11 -1.00
C HIS A 518 -14.17 -10.56 -1.28
N GLY A 519 -15.15 -9.74 -0.89
CA GLY A 519 -16.59 -9.95 -1.03
C GLY A 519 -17.31 -8.90 -0.20
#